data_AF-A0A7V5F0J7-F1
#
_entry.id   AF-A0A7V5F0J7-F1
#
_cell.length_a   1.000
_cell.length_b   1.000
_cell.length_c   1.000
_cell.angle_alpha   90.00
_cell.angle_beta   90.00
_cell.angle_gamma   90.00
#
_symmetry.space_group_name_H-M   'P 1'
#
loop_
_entity.id
_entity.type
_entity.pdbx_description
1 polymer ?
#
loop_
_entity_poly.entity_id
_entity_poly.type
_entity_poly.pdbx_seq_one_letter_code
_entity_poly.pdbx_strand_id
1 'polypeptide(L)'
;GDDSEDRETRFYNKQMLVDVPSGSNGPAYRLDDEEYPFGFEFVRKAIFREINFGEYGQGAEKPIAGETLARAGFSLCRHCGYVQGKQNGKQPHAYTCPARQDDPEDDRHFIDCLYLYREFSSEALRILLPIVVLEGFERPLNSFIAALQLGLKLKFGGKVDHLKVTTYSEPAEDGEGRRRYLMLYDSVPGGTGYLQDLMQSPDSLMEVFRKAHDTMTACACNRETDKDGCYRCLFAYRNSYGMESTSRTTAVELLGRLLDGESSPVAIDTVDDIIINPAFESELEAFFISALHGAKKEGTKIVQQVIQGKPAYHLTVQNRYYTVEPQVTLDDKDNVVISSRPDFLIRKIDSRSTGQFKPIAVFLDGFRFHRSSVESDSAKRLAIIRSGRYHVWSLTWNDVSTYMSGDNNRAGSPFSEGLNPDMKPVQDKLLEKMGIRTLFKTALENPMEMLLSYLADPDDQAWRNLAFTRILGWFDNRKMRDDAFIGKAIKRVQQRTPTPFHHQLDCLDEAAWGEYVDGGGSDLYIDCAVPLESIRKMNAQSAMSSIWLDDEESESDGFRESWQAFLSVGNLLQFLPLFGFFTSRGIKSGIYEKLPFSQGEAFPAEIEVGHELILMTVF
;
A
#
# COMPACT_ATOMS: atom_id res chain seq x y z
N GLY A 1 34.94 12.42 -45.84
CA GLY A 1 34.79 12.93 -44.47
C GLY A 1 33.43 13.55 -44.43
N ASP A 2 32.55 13.00 -43.59
CA ASP A 2 31.22 13.55 -43.35
C ASP A 2 31.24 14.09 -41.91
N ASP A 3 31.39 15.41 -41.81
CA ASP A 3 31.54 16.17 -40.55
C ASP A 3 30.15 16.55 -40.02
N SER A 4 29.35 15.56 -39.65
CA SER A 4 28.13 15.76 -38.85
C SER A 4 27.80 14.53 -37.98
N GLU A 5 28.76 14.10 -37.15
CA GLU A 5 28.45 13.22 -35.99
C GLU A 5 27.78 14.01 -34.84
N ASP A 6 26.75 14.81 -35.13
CA ASP A 6 25.85 15.27 -34.08
C ASP A 6 25.02 14.07 -33.64
N ARG A 7 25.59 13.29 -32.72
CA ARG A 7 24.90 12.19 -32.04
C ARG A 7 23.80 12.80 -31.20
N GLU A 8 22.61 12.95 -31.78
CA GLU A 8 21.39 13.21 -31.03
C GLU A 8 21.31 12.17 -29.91
N THR A 9 21.37 12.63 -28.66
CA THR A 9 21.28 11.73 -27.51
C THR A 9 19.83 11.29 -27.39
N ARG A 10 19.55 10.04 -27.76
CA ARG A 10 18.23 9.42 -27.60
C ARG A 10 18.20 8.50 -26.40
N PHE A 11 17.14 8.61 -25.62
CA PHE A 11 16.90 7.76 -24.46
C PHE A 11 15.96 6.61 -24.84
N TYR A 12 16.30 5.41 -24.37
CA TYR A 12 15.56 4.19 -24.64
C TYR A 12 15.03 3.60 -23.34
N ASN A 13 13.85 3.00 -23.39
CA ASN A 13 13.28 2.24 -22.28
C ASN A 13 13.95 0.85 -22.25
N LYS A 14 14.93 0.67 -21.37
CA LYS A 14 15.63 -0.60 -21.18
C LYS A 14 15.29 -1.20 -19.82
N GLN A 15 14.94 -2.48 -19.79
CA GLN A 15 14.67 -3.22 -18.57
C GLN A 15 15.51 -4.49 -18.52
N MET A 16 16.19 -4.73 -17.39
CA MET A 16 16.88 -5.99 -17.13
C MET A 16 15.92 -6.94 -16.42
N LEU A 17 15.66 -8.09 -17.02
CA LEU A 17 14.92 -9.18 -16.40
C LEU A 17 15.91 -10.25 -15.93
N VAL A 18 15.66 -10.80 -14.75
CA VAL A 18 16.50 -11.83 -14.13
C VAL A 18 15.67 -13.08 -13.91
N ASP A 19 16.23 -14.23 -14.26
CA ASP A 19 15.65 -15.55 -14.07
C ASP A 19 16.67 -16.46 -13.37
N VAL A 20 16.25 -17.12 -12.30
CA VAL A 20 17.09 -18.01 -11.48
C VAL A 20 16.54 -19.44 -11.63
N PRO A 21 17.19 -20.29 -12.45
CA PRO A 21 16.72 -21.66 -12.65
C PRO A 21 16.76 -22.47 -11.36
N SER A 22 15.76 -23.32 -11.13
CA SER A 22 15.71 -24.22 -9.98
C SER A 22 16.99 -25.06 -9.85
N GLY A 23 17.51 -25.18 -8.63
CA GLY A 23 18.74 -25.93 -8.34
C GLY A 23 20.04 -25.14 -8.62
N SER A 24 19.95 -23.85 -8.94
CA SER A 24 21.12 -22.96 -9.09
C SER A 24 21.63 -22.41 -7.76
N ASN A 25 21.00 -22.78 -6.64
CA ASN A 25 21.29 -22.27 -5.31
C ASN A 25 22.69 -22.73 -4.85
N GLY A 26 23.43 -21.80 -4.27
CA GLY A 26 24.68 -22.02 -3.56
C GLY A 26 24.51 -21.75 -2.07
N PRO A 27 25.60 -21.48 -1.35
CA PRO A 27 25.53 -21.11 0.06
C PRO A 27 24.63 -19.89 0.27
N ALA A 28 23.81 -19.91 1.31
CA ALA A 28 22.91 -18.82 1.68
C ALA A 28 23.06 -18.51 3.17
N TYR A 29 22.90 -17.23 3.51
CA TYR A 29 23.00 -16.73 4.88
C TYR A 29 21.92 -15.68 5.17
N ARG A 30 21.48 -15.62 6.42
CA ARG A 30 20.56 -14.63 6.99
C ARG A 30 21.23 -13.95 8.19
N LEU A 31 21.02 -12.65 8.37
CA LEU A 31 21.32 -12.00 9.65
C LEU A 31 20.25 -12.40 10.68
N ASP A 32 20.69 -12.77 11.88
CA ASP A 32 19.79 -13.15 12.97
C ASP A 32 19.20 -11.90 13.65
N ASP A 33 18.41 -11.16 12.88
CA ASP A 33 17.70 -9.95 13.28
C ASP A 33 16.24 -10.05 12.81
N GLU A 34 15.31 -10.15 13.76
CA GLU A 34 13.87 -10.25 13.48
C GLU A 34 13.25 -8.91 13.05
N GLU A 35 13.86 -7.77 13.39
CA GLU A 35 13.36 -6.44 12.99
C GLU A 35 13.92 -6.01 11.62
N TYR A 36 15.04 -6.61 11.18
CA TYR A 36 15.74 -6.23 9.97
C TYR A 36 16.07 -7.44 9.09
N PRO A 37 15.07 -8.02 8.38
CA PRO A 37 15.26 -9.21 7.56
C PRO A 37 16.25 -8.92 6.43
N PHE A 38 17.44 -9.50 6.55
CA PHE A 38 18.49 -9.40 5.55
C PHE A 38 19.10 -10.77 5.33
N GLY A 39 19.29 -11.11 4.07
CA GLY A 39 20.01 -12.31 3.70
C GLY A 39 20.60 -12.22 2.32
N PHE A 40 21.51 -13.12 2.04
CA PHE A 40 22.18 -13.20 0.76
C PHE A 40 22.52 -14.64 0.43
N GLU A 41 22.40 -14.97 -0.85
CA GLU A 41 22.75 -16.28 -1.35
C GLU A 41 23.56 -16.20 -2.64
N PHE A 42 24.37 -17.22 -2.84
CA PHE A 42 25.08 -17.42 -4.09
C PHE A 42 24.16 -18.09 -5.09
N VAL A 43 24.06 -17.50 -6.27
CA VAL A 43 23.37 -18.07 -7.41
C VAL A 43 24.42 -18.49 -8.43
N ARG A 44 24.63 -19.80 -8.59
CA ARG A 44 25.64 -20.36 -9.49
C ARG A 44 25.37 -20.05 -10.95
N LYS A 45 24.09 -19.84 -11.28
CA LYS A 45 23.65 -19.50 -12.63
C LYS A 45 22.38 -18.66 -12.57
N ALA A 46 22.48 -17.40 -12.95
CA ALA A 46 21.36 -16.52 -13.23
C ALA A 46 21.34 -16.16 -14.72
N ILE A 47 20.16 -16.07 -15.31
CA ILE A 47 19.95 -15.66 -16.70
C ILE A 47 19.48 -14.20 -16.69
N PHE A 48 20.23 -13.36 -17.37
CA PHE A 48 19.98 -11.93 -17.48
C PHE A 48 19.51 -11.61 -18.89
N ARG A 49 18.34 -10.97 -19.01
CA ARG A 49 17.71 -10.62 -20.28
C ARG A 49 17.41 -9.13 -20.29
N GLU A 50 18.28 -8.34 -20.92
CA GLU A 50 18.09 -6.89 -21.05
C GLU A 50 17.30 -6.59 -22.32
N ILE A 51 16.08 -6.11 -22.16
CA ILE A 51 15.15 -5.81 -23.25
C ILE A 51 15.09 -4.30 -23.46
N ASN A 52 15.20 -3.87 -24.72
CA ASN A 52 14.97 -2.50 -25.17
C ASN A 52 13.57 -2.40 -25.78
N PHE A 53 12.69 -1.68 -25.10
CA PHE A 53 11.30 -1.45 -25.45
C PHE A 53 11.07 -0.24 -26.35
N GLY A 54 12.12 0.32 -26.96
CA GLY A 54 12.02 1.48 -27.86
C GLY A 54 12.35 2.81 -27.20
N GLU A 55 12.08 3.89 -27.91
CA GLU A 55 12.36 5.26 -27.43
C GLU A 55 11.47 5.62 -26.23
N TYR A 56 12.03 6.39 -25.28
CA TYR A 56 11.33 6.79 -24.07
C TYR A 56 10.10 7.67 -24.38
N GLY A 57 9.00 7.46 -23.67
CA GLY A 57 7.79 8.31 -23.74
C GLY A 57 6.88 8.06 -24.96
N GLN A 58 7.13 7.01 -25.75
CA GLN A 58 6.27 6.63 -26.88
C GLN A 58 5.52 5.32 -26.64
N GLY A 59 4.29 5.26 -27.14
CA GLY A 59 3.45 4.06 -27.17
C GLY A 59 2.56 3.87 -25.94
N ALA A 60 1.73 2.84 -25.99
CA ALA A 60 0.87 2.47 -24.88
C ALA A 60 1.70 1.92 -23.70
N GLU A 61 1.26 2.25 -22.49
CA GLU A 61 1.78 1.61 -21.29
C GLU A 61 1.37 0.15 -21.24
N LYS A 62 2.32 -0.71 -20.89
CA LYS A 62 2.09 -2.14 -20.70
C LYS A 62 2.77 -2.60 -19.43
N PRO A 63 2.22 -3.55 -18.66
CA PRO A 63 2.88 -4.16 -17.50
C PRO A 63 3.77 -5.35 -17.91
N ILE A 64 5.03 -5.40 -17.43
CA ILE A 64 5.96 -6.56 -17.55
C ILE A 64 6.79 -6.58 -16.26
N ALA A 65 6.86 -7.75 -15.63
CA ALA A 65 7.60 -7.98 -14.38
C ALA A 65 7.22 -7.01 -13.24
N GLY A 66 5.96 -6.59 -13.18
CA GLY A 66 5.45 -5.68 -12.15
C GLY A 66 5.67 -4.19 -12.44
N GLU A 67 6.29 -3.85 -13.58
CA GLU A 67 6.50 -2.45 -13.99
C GLU A 67 5.65 -2.10 -15.21
N THR A 68 4.86 -1.03 -15.07
CA THR A 68 4.04 -0.43 -16.13
C THR A 68 4.79 0.75 -16.73
N LEU A 69 5.22 0.61 -17.98
CA LEU A 69 5.95 1.64 -18.73
C LEU A 69 5.44 1.69 -20.16
N ALA A 70 5.65 2.81 -20.84
CA ALA A 70 5.42 2.96 -22.27
C ALA A 70 6.36 2.04 -23.07
N ARG A 71 5.79 1.17 -23.92
CA ARG A 71 6.54 0.11 -24.63
C ARG A 71 6.15 0.03 -26.11
N ALA A 72 6.45 1.10 -26.86
CA ALA A 72 6.22 1.15 -28.31
C ALA A 72 7.00 0.09 -29.10
N GLY A 73 8.21 -0.25 -28.66
CA GLY A 73 9.15 -1.06 -29.42
C GLY A 73 9.71 -0.31 -30.62
N PHE A 74 10.24 -1.06 -31.57
CA PHE A 74 10.71 -0.55 -32.86
C PHE A 74 9.74 -0.99 -33.96
N SER A 75 9.45 -0.08 -34.88
CA SER A 75 8.82 -0.43 -36.15
C SER A 75 9.89 -0.53 -37.22
N LEU A 76 9.85 -1.58 -38.05
CA LEU A 76 10.83 -1.81 -39.11
C LEU A 76 10.18 -2.37 -40.37
N CYS A 77 10.79 -2.09 -41.53
CA CYS A 77 10.38 -2.76 -42.76
C CYS A 77 10.79 -4.24 -42.70
N ARG A 78 9.84 -5.16 -42.85
CA ARG A 78 10.09 -6.61 -42.82
C ARG A 78 10.97 -7.12 -43.96
N HIS A 79 11.11 -6.32 -45.03
CA HIS A 79 11.90 -6.68 -46.21
C HIS A 79 13.35 -6.17 -46.13
N CYS A 80 13.55 -4.93 -45.69
CA CYS A 80 14.89 -4.32 -45.70
C CYS A 80 15.47 -4.01 -44.32
N GLY A 81 14.70 -4.19 -43.24
CA GLY A 81 15.15 -3.96 -41.87
C GLY A 81 15.33 -2.48 -41.49
N TYR A 82 14.99 -1.54 -42.37
CA TYR A 82 15.11 -0.11 -42.07
C TYR A 82 14.14 0.27 -40.95
N VAL A 83 14.62 1.00 -39.94
CA VAL A 83 13.81 1.47 -38.81
C VAL A 83 12.85 2.55 -39.31
N GLN A 84 11.57 2.39 -39.01
CA GLN A 84 10.52 3.30 -39.43
C GLN A 84 10.43 4.51 -38.50
N GLY A 85 9.99 5.62 -39.07
CA GLY A 85 9.97 6.94 -38.45
C GLY A 85 9.92 7.96 -39.55
N LYS A 86 8.75 8.61 -39.71
CA LYS A 86 8.46 9.45 -40.88
C LYS A 86 9.56 10.53 -41.06
N GLN A 87 10.40 10.35 -42.07
CA GLN A 87 11.39 11.35 -42.49
C GLN A 87 10.83 12.07 -43.70
N ASN A 88 10.69 13.40 -43.63
CA ASN A 88 10.07 14.21 -44.69
C ASN A 88 8.68 13.69 -45.14
N GLY A 89 7.91 13.12 -44.19
CA GLY A 89 6.57 12.60 -44.45
C GLY A 89 6.51 11.24 -45.17
N LYS A 90 7.64 10.55 -45.37
CA LYS A 90 7.70 9.21 -45.97
C LYS A 90 8.40 8.20 -45.06
N GLN A 91 8.04 6.94 -45.22
CA GLN A 91 8.68 5.82 -44.56
C GLN A 91 10.03 5.50 -45.21
N PRO A 92 11.12 5.42 -44.42
CA PRO A 92 12.44 5.17 -44.97
C PRO A 92 12.65 3.69 -45.30
N HIS A 93 13.29 3.44 -46.44
CA HIS A 93 13.60 2.11 -46.95
C HIS A 93 14.98 2.07 -47.60
N ALA A 94 15.64 0.90 -47.57
CA ALA A 94 16.84 0.67 -48.37
C ALA A 94 16.56 0.86 -49.87
N TYR A 95 17.59 1.23 -50.66
CA TYR A 95 17.44 1.51 -52.09
C TYR A 95 16.86 0.34 -52.90
N THR A 96 17.16 -0.89 -52.50
CA THR A 96 16.73 -2.12 -53.17
C THR A 96 15.50 -2.77 -52.52
N CYS A 97 14.84 -2.09 -51.58
CA CYS A 97 13.69 -2.65 -50.88
C CYS A 97 12.48 -2.83 -51.82
N PRO A 98 11.85 -4.02 -51.87
CA PRO A 98 10.62 -4.23 -52.65
C PRO A 98 9.47 -3.31 -52.24
N ALA A 99 9.28 -3.09 -50.93
CA ALA A 99 8.25 -2.20 -50.41
C ALA A 99 8.42 -0.76 -50.91
N ARG A 100 9.67 -0.31 -51.16
CA ARG A 100 9.94 1.01 -51.72
C ARG A 100 9.48 1.14 -53.18
N GLN A 101 9.46 0.05 -53.92
CA GLN A 101 9.12 0.03 -55.35
C GLN A 101 7.62 -0.18 -55.59
N ASP A 102 6.94 -0.84 -54.65
CA ASP A 102 5.50 -1.12 -54.69
C ASP A 102 4.71 0.04 -54.05
N ASP A 103 4.40 -0.06 -52.76
CA ASP A 103 3.82 1.01 -51.94
C ASP A 103 4.66 1.22 -50.66
N PRO A 104 5.52 2.26 -50.60
CA PRO A 104 6.41 2.49 -49.46
C PRO A 104 5.69 2.71 -48.12
N GLU A 105 4.42 3.07 -48.14
CA GLU A 105 3.64 3.43 -46.96
C GLU A 105 2.66 2.32 -46.52
N ASP A 106 2.58 1.20 -47.24
CA ASP A 106 1.68 0.11 -46.90
C ASP A 106 2.11 -0.59 -45.61
N ASP A 107 1.24 -0.54 -44.59
CA ASP A 107 1.45 -1.11 -43.26
C ASP A 107 1.78 -2.62 -43.30
N ARG A 108 1.36 -3.33 -44.35
CA ARG A 108 1.70 -4.75 -44.56
C ARG A 108 3.19 -4.99 -44.76
N HIS A 109 3.98 -3.96 -45.03
CA HIS A 109 5.44 -4.07 -45.13
C HIS A 109 6.16 -3.87 -43.79
N PHE A 110 5.47 -3.47 -42.72
CA PHE A 110 6.09 -3.17 -41.44
C PHE A 110 5.92 -4.31 -40.42
N ILE A 111 6.90 -4.47 -39.56
CA ILE A 111 6.80 -5.21 -38.30
C ILE A 111 6.77 -4.13 -37.23
N ASP A 112 5.64 -4.06 -36.52
CA ASP A 112 5.47 -3.16 -35.38
C ASP A 112 5.79 -3.89 -34.08
N CYS A 113 6.12 -3.13 -33.04
CA CYS A 113 6.39 -3.63 -31.69
C CYS A 113 7.52 -4.68 -31.62
N LEU A 114 8.60 -4.50 -32.39
CA LEU A 114 9.78 -5.34 -32.24
C LEU A 114 10.60 -4.89 -31.03
N TYR A 115 10.92 -5.82 -30.12
CA TYR A 115 11.81 -5.57 -28.99
C TYR A 115 13.17 -6.21 -29.24
N LEU A 116 14.22 -5.43 -29.01
CA LEU A 116 15.60 -5.92 -29.10
C LEU A 116 16.02 -6.37 -27.70
N TYR A 117 16.68 -7.51 -27.58
CA TYR A 117 17.22 -7.94 -26.31
C TYR A 117 18.60 -8.55 -26.44
N ARG A 118 19.34 -8.54 -25.33
CA ARG A 118 20.53 -9.37 -25.14
C ARG A 118 20.30 -10.30 -23.96
N GLU A 119 20.75 -11.54 -24.10
CA GLU A 119 20.71 -12.54 -23.04
C GLU A 119 22.13 -13.01 -22.72
N PHE A 120 22.42 -13.18 -21.44
CA PHE A 120 23.66 -13.80 -20.97
C PHE A 120 23.40 -14.53 -19.65
N SER A 121 24.25 -15.51 -19.33
CA SER A 121 24.22 -16.19 -18.03
C SER A 121 25.50 -15.88 -17.26
N SER A 122 25.36 -15.68 -15.96
CA SER A 122 26.49 -15.45 -15.06
C SER A 122 26.18 -15.92 -13.64
N GLU A 123 27.21 -15.93 -12.80
CA GLU A 123 27.07 -16.06 -11.36
C GLU A 123 26.52 -14.75 -10.78
N ALA A 124 25.78 -14.86 -9.68
CA ALA A 124 25.23 -13.72 -8.99
C ALA A 124 25.15 -13.93 -7.47
N LEU A 125 25.02 -12.84 -6.73
CA LEU A 125 24.55 -12.81 -5.36
C LEU A 125 23.16 -12.21 -5.35
N ARG A 126 22.19 -13.00 -4.88
CA ARG A 126 20.81 -12.56 -4.64
C ARG A 126 20.73 -12.10 -3.18
N ILE A 127 20.53 -10.81 -2.96
CA ILE A 127 20.48 -10.19 -1.63
C ILE A 127 19.04 -9.78 -1.35
N LEU A 128 18.43 -10.36 -0.33
CA LEU A 128 17.16 -9.90 0.21
C LEU A 128 17.40 -8.65 1.06
N LEU A 129 16.77 -7.54 0.67
CA LEU A 129 16.81 -6.30 1.43
C LEU A 129 15.54 -6.18 2.30
N PRO A 130 15.61 -5.51 3.45
CA PRO A 130 14.41 -5.22 4.24
C PRO A 130 13.43 -4.33 3.49
N ILE A 131 12.13 -4.49 3.77
CA ILE A 131 11.02 -3.77 3.11
C ILE A 131 11.21 -2.24 3.16
N VAL A 132 11.74 -1.71 4.27
CA VAL A 132 12.05 -0.28 4.46
C VAL A 132 13.02 0.28 3.40
N VAL A 133 13.87 -0.57 2.82
CA VAL A 133 14.84 -0.19 1.77
C VAL A 133 14.20 -0.21 0.37
N LEU A 134 13.10 -0.94 0.20
CA LEU A 134 12.63 -1.43 -1.10
C LEU A 134 11.33 -0.79 -1.59
N GLU A 135 10.43 -0.38 -0.69
CA GLU A 135 9.12 0.15 -1.07
C GLU A 135 9.06 1.68 -1.02
N GLY A 136 8.84 2.28 -2.19
CA GLY A 136 8.51 3.71 -2.30
C GLY A 136 9.68 4.69 -2.17
N PHE A 137 10.91 4.23 -1.97
CA PHE A 137 12.05 5.14 -1.77
C PHE A 137 13.26 4.80 -2.65
N GLU A 138 13.48 5.58 -3.71
CA GLU A 138 14.71 5.50 -4.52
C GLU A 138 15.97 5.83 -3.70
N ARG A 139 15.83 6.68 -2.68
CA ARG A 139 16.94 7.18 -1.87
C ARG A 139 17.64 6.07 -1.06
N PRO A 140 16.97 5.31 -0.18
CA PRO A 140 17.55 4.15 0.51
C PRO A 140 18.21 3.15 -0.44
N LEU A 141 17.51 2.75 -1.50
CA LEU A 141 18.03 1.79 -2.47
C LEU A 141 19.30 2.30 -3.17
N ASN A 142 19.27 3.51 -3.74
CA ASN A 142 20.42 4.08 -4.44
C ASN A 142 21.61 4.33 -3.49
N SER A 143 21.32 4.74 -2.25
CA SER A 143 22.32 4.91 -1.20
C SER A 143 22.98 3.59 -0.82
N PHE A 144 22.20 2.52 -0.70
CA PHE A 144 22.70 1.17 -0.43
C PHE A 144 23.56 0.64 -1.57
N ILE A 145 23.11 0.75 -2.82
CA ILE A 145 23.86 0.31 -4.01
C ILE A 145 25.21 1.04 -4.10
N ALA A 146 25.22 2.36 -3.93
CA ALA A 146 26.45 3.14 -3.99
C ALA A 146 27.43 2.75 -2.87
N ALA A 147 26.92 2.47 -1.67
CA ALA A 147 27.75 2.01 -0.54
C ALA A 147 28.28 0.59 -0.76
N LEU A 148 27.48 -0.33 -1.31
CA LEU A 148 27.93 -1.67 -1.70
C LEU A 148 29.07 -1.58 -2.73
N GLN A 149 28.93 -0.76 -3.78
CA GLN A 149 29.97 -0.56 -4.78
C GLN A 149 31.26 0.03 -4.19
N LEU A 150 31.16 1.00 -3.28
CA LEU A 150 32.30 1.52 -2.52
C LEU A 150 32.99 0.39 -1.74
N GLY A 151 32.22 -0.41 -1.01
CA GLY A 151 32.74 -1.52 -0.20
C GLY A 151 33.48 -2.56 -1.06
N LEU A 152 32.90 -2.95 -2.20
CA LEU A 152 33.52 -3.87 -3.15
C LEU A 152 34.85 -3.32 -3.66
N LYS A 153 34.89 -2.04 -4.02
CA LYS A 153 36.12 -1.37 -4.45
C LYS A 153 37.20 -1.41 -3.37
N LEU A 154 36.83 -1.19 -2.11
CA LEU A 154 37.75 -1.20 -0.97
C LEU A 154 38.23 -2.61 -0.60
N LYS A 155 37.37 -3.62 -0.73
CA LYS A 155 37.71 -5.03 -0.42
C LYS A 155 38.69 -5.61 -1.43
N PHE A 156 38.46 -5.38 -2.72
CA PHE A 156 39.27 -6.01 -3.77
C PHE A 156 40.44 -5.15 -4.28
N GLY A 157 40.39 -3.82 -4.11
CA GLY A 157 41.43 -2.88 -4.56
C GLY A 157 41.61 -2.76 -6.10
N GLY A 158 41.16 -3.74 -6.87
CA GLY A 158 41.22 -3.80 -8.34
C GLY A 158 40.06 -3.06 -9.05
N LYS A 159 39.95 -3.26 -10.37
CA LYS A 159 38.80 -2.77 -11.14
C LYS A 159 37.59 -3.69 -10.93
N VAL A 160 36.61 -3.22 -10.18
CA VAL A 160 35.34 -3.93 -9.91
C VAL A 160 34.21 -3.50 -10.85
N ASP A 161 34.53 -2.77 -11.93
CA ASP A 161 33.54 -2.23 -12.87
C ASP A 161 32.68 -3.31 -13.56
N HIS A 162 33.18 -4.54 -13.56
CA HIS A 162 32.51 -5.73 -14.09
C HIS A 162 31.42 -6.27 -13.14
N LEU A 163 31.51 -5.98 -11.83
CA LEU A 163 30.47 -6.30 -10.87
C LEU A 163 29.35 -5.27 -11.01
N LYS A 164 28.20 -5.73 -11.47
CA LYS A 164 27.01 -4.92 -11.74
C LYS A 164 25.91 -5.27 -10.78
N VAL A 165 25.02 -4.31 -10.57
CA VAL A 165 23.88 -4.46 -9.67
C VAL A 165 22.61 -4.18 -10.46
N THR A 166 21.59 -5.01 -10.26
CA THR A 166 20.24 -4.77 -10.77
C THR A 166 19.22 -5.14 -9.70
N THR A 167 18.09 -4.44 -9.70
CA THR A 167 16.95 -4.81 -8.85
C THR A 167 16.21 -5.97 -9.47
N TYR A 168 15.81 -6.90 -8.63
CA TYR A 168 15.05 -8.08 -9.00
C TYR A 168 13.83 -8.15 -8.08
N SER A 169 12.70 -8.66 -8.55
CA SER A 169 11.56 -8.91 -7.65
C SER A 169 10.76 -10.12 -8.08
N GLU A 170 10.26 -10.82 -7.09
CA GLU A 170 9.38 -11.97 -7.21
C GLU A 170 8.03 -11.61 -6.59
N PRO A 171 6.91 -12.12 -7.12
CA PRO A 171 5.63 -12.05 -6.40
C PRO A 171 5.79 -12.64 -5.01
N ALA A 172 5.36 -11.92 -3.97
CA ALA A 172 5.20 -12.52 -2.66
C ALA A 172 4.11 -13.61 -2.71
N GLU A 173 4.11 -14.53 -1.75
CA GLU A 173 3.07 -15.57 -1.68
C GLU A 173 1.66 -14.97 -1.58
N ASP A 174 1.54 -13.77 -1.00
CA ASP A 174 0.30 -12.99 -0.92
C ASP A 174 -0.17 -12.32 -2.21
N GLY A 175 0.68 -12.31 -3.22
CA GLY A 175 0.43 -11.90 -4.59
C GLY A 175 0.07 -10.42 -4.82
N GLU A 176 -0.09 -9.62 -3.77
CA GLU A 176 -0.07 -8.15 -3.89
C GLU A 176 1.32 -7.60 -3.61
N GLY A 177 2.04 -8.21 -2.66
CA GLY A 177 3.41 -7.89 -2.37
C GLY A 177 4.38 -8.42 -3.42
N ARG A 178 5.56 -7.80 -3.46
CA ARG A 178 6.69 -8.31 -4.24
C ARG A 178 7.91 -8.36 -3.35
N ARG A 179 8.46 -9.55 -3.13
CA ARG A 179 9.79 -9.68 -2.52
C ARG A 179 10.80 -9.09 -3.50
N ARG A 180 11.50 -8.06 -3.08
CA ARG A 180 12.53 -7.44 -3.92
C ARG A 180 13.91 -7.84 -3.42
N TYR A 181 14.77 -8.05 -4.37
CA TYR A 181 16.15 -8.45 -4.15
C TYR A 181 17.06 -7.49 -4.90
N LEU A 182 18.27 -7.38 -4.39
CA LEU A 182 19.37 -6.79 -5.12
C LEU A 182 20.21 -7.92 -5.71
N MET A 183 20.34 -7.94 -7.04
CA MET A 183 21.17 -8.91 -7.74
C MET A 183 22.51 -8.28 -8.07
N LEU A 184 23.57 -8.71 -7.38
CA LEU A 184 24.95 -8.36 -7.68
C LEU A 184 25.54 -9.46 -8.56
N TYR A 185 25.88 -9.15 -9.81
CA TYR A 185 26.30 -10.13 -10.79
C TYR A 185 27.57 -9.72 -11.51
N ASP A 186 28.28 -10.71 -12.04
CA ASP A 186 29.45 -10.46 -12.87
C ASP A 186 29.05 -10.31 -14.35
N SER A 187 29.42 -9.20 -14.96
CA SER A 187 29.17 -8.97 -16.39
C SER A 187 30.17 -9.68 -17.32
N VAL A 188 31.24 -10.27 -16.80
CA VAL A 188 32.14 -11.14 -17.56
C VAL A 188 31.49 -12.53 -17.68
N PRO A 189 31.25 -13.05 -18.91
CA PRO A 189 30.68 -14.38 -19.09
C PRO A 189 31.51 -15.46 -18.40
N GLY A 190 30.85 -16.32 -17.61
CA GLY A 190 31.49 -17.38 -16.84
C GLY A 190 32.01 -16.97 -15.46
N GLY A 191 31.92 -15.68 -15.10
CA GLY A 191 32.33 -15.15 -13.80
C GLY A 191 33.84 -14.96 -13.66
N THR A 192 34.25 -13.98 -12.85
CA THR A 192 35.65 -13.71 -12.49
C THR A 192 36.09 -14.42 -11.21
N GLY A 193 35.15 -15.07 -10.49
CA GLY A 193 35.37 -15.68 -9.17
C GLY A 193 35.20 -14.72 -7.98
N TYR A 194 35.04 -13.40 -8.22
CA TYR A 194 34.88 -12.41 -7.14
C TYR A 194 33.66 -12.68 -6.26
N LEU A 195 32.54 -13.12 -6.86
CA LEU A 195 31.33 -13.43 -6.11
C LEU A 195 31.49 -14.73 -5.30
N GLN A 196 32.21 -15.71 -5.84
CA GLN A 196 32.57 -16.92 -5.11
C GLN A 196 33.47 -16.59 -3.90
N ASP A 197 34.42 -15.66 -4.05
CA ASP A 197 35.28 -15.17 -2.96
C ASP A 197 34.47 -14.50 -1.85
N LEU A 198 33.43 -13.73 -2.19
CA LEU A 198 32.50 -13.14 -1.21
C LEU A 198 31.70 -14.20 -0.44
N MET A 199 31.55 -15.41 -0.99
CA MET A 199 30.74 -16.48 -0.41
C MET A 199 31.57 -17.58 0.26
N GLN A 200 32.90 -17.46 0.28
CA GLN A 200 33.78 -18.37 1.01
C GLN A 200 33.49 -18.36 2.53
N SER A 201 33.07 -17.22 3.07
CA SER A 201 32.61 -17.04 4.44
C SER A 201 31.52 -15.96 4.46
N PRO A 202 30.48 -16.08 5.30
CA PRO A 202 29.51 -15.01 5.48
C PRO A 202 30.16 -13.67 5.88
N ASP A 203 31.28 -13.72 6.60
CA ASP A 203 32.00 -12.53 7.05
C ASP A 203 32.57 -11.68 5.91
N SER A 204 32.83 -12.29 4.74
CA SER A 204 33.45 -11.60 3.60
C SER A 204 32.56 -10.48 3.06
N LEU A 205 31.24 -10.72 2.95
CA LEU A 205 30.29 -9.68 2.54
C LEU A 205 30.06 -8.67 3.66
N MET A 206 30.05 -9.10 4.92
CA MET A 206 29.95 -8.18 6.06
C MET A 206 31.16 -7.24 6.14
N GLU A 207 32.36 -7.71 5.78
CA GLU A 207 33.55 -6.87 5.68
C GLU A 207 33.43 -5.81 4.57
N VAL A 208 32.79 -6.14 3.45
CA VAL A 208 32.49 -5.17 2.37
C VAL A 208 31.62 -4.03 2.92
N PHE A 209 30.54 -4.36 3.65
CA PHE A 209 29.69 -3.35 4.28
C PHE A 209 30.44 -2.54 5.33
N ARG A 210 31.25 -3.18 6.19
CA ARG A 210 32.04 -2.50 7.22
C ARG A 210 33.02 -1.49 6.64
N LYS A 211 33.76 -1.88 5.60
CA LYS A 211 34.69 -0.95 4.91
C LYS A 211 33.98 0.26 4.32
N ALA A 212 32.80 0.07 3.73
CA ALA A 212 32.00 1.16 3.19
C ALA A 212 31.49 2.09 4.30
N HIS A 213 30.90 1.52 5.34
CA HIS A 213 30.39 2.23 6.51
C HIS A 213 31.48 3.08 7.19
N ASP A 214 32.63 2.49 7.49
CA ASP A 214 33.74 3.17 8.16
C ASP A 214 34.30 4.31 7.31
N THR A 215 34.43 4.10 6.00
CA THR A 215 34.92 5.12 5.07
C THR A 215 33.97 6.32 4.99
N MET A 216 32.66 6.08 4.95
CA MET A 216 31.66 7.15 4.93
C MET A 216 31.60 7.89 6.27
N THR A 217 31.66 7.17 7.39
CA THR A 217 31.62 7.73 8.75
C THR A 217 32.88 8.55 9.08
N ALA A 218 34.05 8.16 8.55
CA ALA A 218 35.31 8.89 8.74
C ALA A 218 35.52 10.02 7.71
N CYS A 219 34.61 10.22 6.75
CA CYS A 219 34.84 11.16 5.66
C CYS A 219 34.84 12.62 6.13
N ALA A 220 35.78 13.43 5.60
CA ALA A 220 35.89 14.85 5.95
C ALA A 220 34.64 15.67 5.62
N CYS A 221 33.84 15.27 4.62
CA CYS A 221 32.60 15.96 4.27
C CYS A 221 31.51 15.83 5.35
N ASN A 222 31.71 15.03 6.40
CA ASN A 222 30.80 14.97 7.55
C ASN A 222 30.83 16.24 8.40
N ARG A 223 31.85 17.10 8.20
CA ARG A 223 31.98 18.38 8.92
C ARG A 223 31.22 19.53 8.25
N GLU A 224 30.66 19.29 7.06
CA GLU A 224 29.96 20.29 6.26
C GLU A 224 28.45 20.02 6.33
N THR A 225 27.69 20.96 6.91
CA THR A 225 26.25 20.77 7.23
C THR A 225 25.35 20.64 6.02
N ASP A 226 25.79 21.14 4.86
CA ASP A 226 25.09 21.14 3.59
C ASP A 226 25.46 19.94 2.70
N LYS A 227 26.37 19.06 3.15
CA LYS A 227 26.83 17.91 2.37
C LYS A 227 26.33 16.58 2.91
N ASP A 228 25.70 15.83 2.03
CA ASP A 228 25.23 14.47 2.30
C ASP A 228 25.97 13.42 1.44
N GLY A 229 27.25 13.67 1.17
CA GLY A 229 28.12 12.82 0.37
C GLY A 229 29.13 13.61 -0.43
N CYS A 230 30.14 12.94 -0.97
CA CYS A 230 31.10 13.51 -1.92
C CYS A 230 31.70 12.42 -2.81
N TYR A 231 32.45 12.80 -3.85
CA TYR A 231 33.13 11.86 -4.76
C TYR A 231 34.21 11.01 -4.09
N ARG A 232 34.68 11.37 -2.88
CA ARG A 232 35.67 10.57 -2.13
C ARG A 232 35.03 9.42 -1.36
N CYS A 233 33.76 9.54 -0.98
CA CYS A 233 33.07 8.49 -0.23
C CYS A 233 32.00 7.80 -1.09
N LEU A 234 31.03 8.53 -1.65
CA LEU A 234 29.81 7.91 -2.18
C LEU A 234 29.53 8.26 -3.65
N PHE A 235 29.66 9.52 -4.05
CA PHE A 235 29.16 9.99 -5.35
C PHE A 235 29.92 9.47 -6.57
N ALA A 236 31.11 8.88 -6.39
CA ALA A 236 31.80 8.17 -7.47
C ALA A 236 31.06 6.90 -7.92
N TYR A 237 30.19 6.36 -7.06
CA TYR A 237 29.46 5.11 -7.25
C TYR A 237 27.95 5.32 -7.47
N ARG A 238 27.56 6.56 -7.83
CA ARG A 238 26.17 6.87 -8.18
C ARG A 238 25.82 6.25 -9.54
N ASN A 239 24.68 5.57 -9.62
CA ASN A 239 24.14 5.12 -10.90
C ASN A 239 23.63 6.34 -11.71
N SER A 240 23.80 6.30 -13.03
CA SER A 240 23.46 7.43 -13.92
C SER A 240 21.98 7.82 -13.88
N TYR A 241 21.09 6.88 -13.55
CA TYR A 241 19.63 7.08 -13.50
C TYR A 241 19.08 7.50 -12.12
N GLY A 242 19.89 7.49 -11.05
CA GLY A 242 19.47 7.77 -9.65
C GLY A 242 20.24 8.92 -8.99
N MET A 243 20.71 9.87 -9.80
CA MET A 243 21.73 10.85 -9.41
C MET A 243 21.32 11.78 -8.25
N GLU A 244 20.03 12.09 -8.11
CA GLU A 244 19.55 13.08 -7.13
C GLU A 244 19.22 12.49 -5.76
N SER A 245 18.96 11.18 -5.68
CA SER A 245 18.45 10.54 -4.46
C SER A 245 19.52 9.83 -3.61
N THR A 246 20.78 9.78 -4.06
CA THR A 246 21.87 9.11 -3.30
C THR A 246 22.30 9.92 -2.07
N SER A 247 22.31 9.29 -0.88
CA SER A 247 22.57 9.92 0.41
C SER A 247 23.55 9.13 1.28
N ARG A 248 24.62 9.79 1.74
CA ARG A 248 25.58 9.22 2.69
C ARG A 248 24.92 8.92 4.03
N THR A 249 24.12 9.84 4.55
CA THR A 249 23.48 9.68 5.86
C THR A 249 22.57 8.45 5.86
N THR A 250 21.75 8.29 4.81
CA THR A 250 20.92 7.10 4.63
C THR A 250 21.78 5.84 4.48
N ALA A 251 22.84 5.86 3.66
CA ALA A 251 23.72 4.70 3.49
C ALA A 251 24.39 4.27 4.81
N VAL A 252 24.89 5.22 5.60
CA VAL A 252 25.51 4.95 6.91
C VAL A 252 24.49 4.36 7.87
N GLU A 253 23.27 4.89 7.92
CA GLU A 253 22.21 4.34 8.76
C GLU A 253 21.87 2.89 8.37
N LEU A 254 21.66 2.63 7.08
CA LEU A 254 21.32 1.28 6.59
C LEU A 254 22.43 0.27 6.86
N LEU A 255 23.68 0.61 6.55
CA LEU A 255 24.81 -0.28 6.81
C LEU A 255 25.10 -0.42 8.31
N GLY A 256 24.89 0.64 9.10
CA GLY A 256 25.05 0.61 10.55
C GLY A 256 24.11 -0.40 11.20
N ARG A 257 22.84 -0.44 10.78
CA ARG A 257 21.87 -1.46 11.24
C ARG A 257 22.30 -2.87 10.85
N LEU A 258 22.75 -3.08 9.62
CA LEU A 258 23.27 -4.39 9.17
C LEU A 258 24.50 -4.87 9.94
N LEU A 259 25.32 -3.93 10.42
CA LEU A 259 26.57 -4.20 11.11
C LEU A 259 26.42 -4.21 12.63
N ASP A 260 25.20 -4.05 13.16
CA ASP A 260 24.98 -4.01 14.60
C ASP A 260 25.45 -5.33 15.23
N GLY A 261 26.17 -5.21 16.35
CA GLY A 261 27.15 -6.21 16.80
C GLY A 261 26.57 -7.52 17.32
N GLU A 262 25.24 -7.61 17.45
CA GLU A 262 24.54 -8.80 17.93
C GLU A 262 24.16 -9.77 16.79
N SER A 263 24.10 -9.28 15.55
CA SER A 263 23.55 -10.03 14.40
C SER A 263 24.66 -10.66 13.58
N SER A 264 25.04 -11.90 13.90
CA SER A 264 25.96 -12.69 13.06
C SER A 264 25.20 -13.42 11.95
N PRO A 265 25.75 -13.55 10.73
CA PRO A 265 25.08 -14.30 9.68
C PRO A 265 25.02 -15.79 10.01
N VAL A 266 23.83 -16.39 9.88
CA VAL A 266 23.54 -17.81 10.07
C VAL A 266 23.23 -18.46 8.73
N ALA A 267 23.71 -19.68 8.52
CA ALA A 267 23.46 -20.43 7.29
C ALA A 267 21.99 -20.86 7.16
N ILE A 268 21.46 -20.77 5.94
CA ILE A 268 20.09 -21.19 5.55
C ILE A 268 20.13 -21.92 4.20
N ASP A 269 19.01 -22.51 3.78
CA ASP A 269 18.93 -23.22 2.48
C ASP A 269 18.73 -22.26 1.30
N THR A 270 17.89 -21.24 1.46
CA THR A 270 17.64 -20.18 0.47
C THR A 270 17.19 -18.89 1.16
N VAL A 271 17.46 -17.74 0.56
CA VAL A 271 16.90 -16.45 1.04
C VAL A 271 15.38 -16.40 0.90
N ASP A 272 14.78 -17.27 0.10
CA ASP A 272 13.32 -17.40 -0.01
C ASP A 272 12.68 -17.84 1.32
N ASP A 273 13.41 -18.55 2.17
CA ASP A 273 12.91 -19.05 3.46
C ASP A 273 13.02 -18.01 4.58
N ILE A 274 13.56 -16.82 4.31
CA ILE A 274 13.70 -15.79 5.34
C ILE A 274 12.31 -15.28 5.68
N ILE A 275 11.83 -15.71 6.84
CA ILE A 275 10.62 -15.21 7.47
C ILE A 275 10.98 -13.90 8.16
N ILE A 276 10.31 -12.81 7.77
CA ILE A 276 10.57 -11.48 8.35
C ILE A 276 10.26 -11.46 9.84
N ASN A 277 9.20 -12.15 10.28
CA ASN A 277 8.93 -12.40 11.69
C ASN A 277 8.12 -13.71 11.84
N PRO A 278 8.55 -14.69 12.68
CA PRO A 278 7.81 -15.94 12.88
C PRO A 278 6.39 -15.77 13.43
N ALA A 279 6.08 -14.63 14.06
CA ALA A 279 4.75 -14.30 14.56
C ALA A 279 3.82 -13.76 13.46
N PHE A 280 4.35 -13.43 12.28
CA PHE A 280 3.58 -12.90 11.17
C PHE A 280 3.21 -14.00 10.17
N GLU A 281 2.00 -13.92 9.66
CA GLU A 281 1.49 -14.86 8.66
C GLU A 281 1.61 -14.32 7.23
N SER A 282 1.95 -13.04 7.06
CA SER A 282 2.05 -12.37 5.76
C SER A 282 3.16 -11.30 5.69
N GLU A 283 3.58 -10.97 4.47
CA GLU A 283 4.50 -9.86 4.19
C GLU A 283 3.85 -8.50 4.53
N LEU A 284 2.52 -8.39 4.36
CA LEU A 284 1.78 -7.18 4.69
C LEU A 284 1.80 -6.88 6.20
N GLU A 285 1.80 -7.90 7.07
CA GLU A 285 2.00 -7.73 8.52
C GLU A 285 3.35 -7.12 8.85
N ALA A 286 4.42 -7.64 8.25
CA ALA A 286 5.76 -7.08 8.39
C ALA A 286 5.84 -5.64 7.86
N PHE A 287 5.17 -5.39 6.74
CA PHE A 287 5.14 -4.08 6.13
C PHE A 287 4.38 -3.06 6.99
N PHE A 288 3.28 -3.45 7.61
CA PHE A 288 2.53 -2.61 8.54
C PHE A 288 3.38 -2.20 9.76
N ILE A 289 4.13 -3.13 10.37
CA ILE A 289 5.04 -2.80 11.48
C ILE A 289 6.16 -1.88 11.01
N SER A 290 6.72 -2.13 9.82
CA SER A 290 7.71 -1.25 9.19
C SER A 290 7.15 0.16 8.97
N ALA A 291 5.88 0.28 8.59
CA ALA A 291 5.21 1.56 8.43
C ALA A 291 4.98 2.30 9.75
N LEU A 292 4.77 1.58 10.86
CA LEU A 292 4.74 2.17 12.20
C LEU A 292 6.13 2.67 12.64
N HIS A 293 7.21 1.95 12.32
CA HIS A 293 8.59 2.43 12.55
C HIS A 293 8.89 3.69 11.73
N GLY A 294 8.42 3.75 10.49
CA GLY A 294 8.59 4.88 9.57
C GLY A 294 7.52 5.98 9.70
N ALA A 295 6.65 5.90 10.71
CA ALA A 295 5.49 6.78 10.81
C ALA A 295 5.90 8.26 10.93
N LYS A 296 5.31 9.10 10.07
CA LYS A 296 5.59 10.56 10.02
C LYS A 296 4.90 11.35 11.12
N LYS A 297 3.92 10.72 11.80
CA LYS A 297 3.14 11.33 12.89
C LYS A 297 4.05 11.58 14.09
N GLU A 298 4.15 12.85 14.51
CA GLU A 298 5.05 13.25 15.60
C GLU A 298 4.80 12.45 16.88
N GLY A 299 5.88 12.04 17.55
CA GLY A 299 5.83 11.23 18.77
C GLY A 299 5.41 9.78 18.55
N THR A 300 5.41 9.29 17.30
CA THR A 300 5.20 7.87 17.02
C THR A 300 6.49 7.10 17.21
N LYS A 301 6.45 6.06 18.04
CA LYS A 301 7.57 5.15 18.27
C LYS A 301 7.05 3.76 18.56
N ILE A 302 7.56 2.76 17.85
CA ILE A 302 7.27 1.36 18.12
C ILE A 302 8.54 0.63 18.57
N VAL A 303 8.40 -0.29 19.51
CA VAL A 303 9.50 -1.09 20.07
C VAL A 303 9.00 -2.51 20.30
N GLN A 304 9.73 -3.52 19.82
CA GLN A 304 9.41 -4.92 20.08
C GLN A 304 9.50 -5.25 21.58
N GLN A 305 8.60 -6.09 22.05
CA GLN A 305 8.49 -6.55 23.43
C GLN A 305 7.98 -7.99 23.46
N VAL A 306 8.08 -8.62 24.63
CA VAL A 306 7.48 -9.94 24.89
C VAL A 306 6.34 -9.77 25.88
N ILE A 307 5.11 -10.07 25.45
CA ILE A 307 3.92 -10.03 26.30
C ILE A 307 3.45 -11.48 26.50
N GLN A 308 3.41 -11.93 27.75
CA GLN A 308 3.00 -13.31 28.10
C GLN A 308 3.77 -14.41 27.34
N GLY A 309 5.06 -14.17 27.06
CA GLY A 309 5.91 -15.11 26.33
C GLY A 309 5.69 -15.13 24.82
N LYS A 310 4.90 -14.21 24.26
CA LYS A 310 4.70 -14.05 22.81
C LYS A 310 5.30 -12.73 22.31
N PRO A 311 5.85 -12.69 21.08
CA PRO A 311 6.27 -11.45 20.44
C PRO A 311 5.09 -10.47 20.33
N ALA A 312 5.32 -9.21 20.71
CA ALA A 312 4.38 -8.11 20.61
C ALA A 312 5.15 -6.79 20.49
N TYR A 313 4.46 -5.66 20.43
CA TYR A 313 5.09 -4.35 20.37
C TYR A 313 4.49 -3.37 21.36
N HIS A 314 5.30 -2.46 21.88
CA HIS A 314 4.83 -1.23 22.49
C HIS A 314 4.85 -0.12 21.46
N LEU A 315 3.67 0.43 21.16
CA LEU A 315 3.48 1.58 20.28
C LEU A 315 3.16 2.81 21.12
N THR A 316 3.96 3.86 20.95
CA THR A 316 3.68 5.20 21.45
C THR A 316 3.20 6.04 20.27
N VAL A 317 2.11 6.78 20.44
CA VAL A 317 1.65 7.80 19.50
C VAL A 317 1.42 9.08 20.29
N GLN A 318 2.24 10.10 20.04
CA GLN A 318 2.32 11.31 20.86
C GLN A 318 2.55 10.96 22.35
N ASN A 319 1.57 11.19 23.23
CA ASN A 319 1.66 10.93 24.66
C ASN A 319 0.82 9.72 25.10
N ARG A 320 0.42 8.86 24.15
CA ARG A 320 -0.42 7.68 24.38
C ARG A 320 0.36 6.41 24.10
N TYR A 321 0.16 5.40 24.94
CA TYR A 321 0.92 4.15 24.94
C TYR A 321 -0.02 2.96 24.68
N TYR A 322 0.40 2.07 23.81
CA TYR A 322 -0.39 0.95 23.31
C TYR A 322 0.45 -0.33 23.24
N THR A 323 -0.18 -1.49 23.44
CA THR A 323 0.34 -2.78 22.98
C THR A 323 -0.20 -3.06 21.59
N VAL A 324 0.62 -3.65 20.72
CA VAL A 324 0.23 -4.20 19.42
C VAL A 324 0.56 -5.68 19.46
N GLU A 325 -0.47 -6.52 19.59
CA GLU A 325 -0.32 -7.95 19.80
C GLU A 325 -0.76 -8.71 18.54
N PRO A 326 0.12 -9.52 17.93
CA PRO A 326 -0.23 -10.30 16.75
C PRO A 326 -1.19 -11.46 17.09
N GLN A 327 -2.02 -11.83 16.11
CA GLN A 327 -2.71 -13.13 16.06
C GLN A 327 -3.60 -13.44 17.28
N VAL A 328 -4.37 -12.46 17.76
CA VAL A 328 -5.29 -12.63 18.90
C VAL A 328 -6.63 -13.16 18.44
N THR A 329 -7.06 -14.33 18.95
CA THR A 329 -8.42 -14.84 18.72
C THR A 329 -9.45 -14.07 19.53
N LEU A 330 -10.51 -13.62 18.87
CA LEU A 330 -11.72 -13.06 19.46
C LEU A 330 -12.88 -14.05 19.24
N ASP A 331 -13.54 -14.45 20.32
CA ASP A 331 -14.64 -15.44 20.29
C ASP A 331 -15.80 -15.03 21.22
N ASP A 332 -16.69 -15.97 21.53
CA ASP A 332 -17.85 -15.75 22.41
C ASP A 332 -17.46 -15.15 23.78
N LYS A 333 -16.25 -15.44 24.30
CA LYS A 333 -15.76 -14.88 25.57
C LYS A 333 -15.50 -13.37 25.48
N ASP A 334 -15.25 -12.89 24.27
CA ASP A 334 -15.05 -11.49 23.94
C ASP A 334 -16.34 -10.79 23.48
N ASN A 335 -17.49 -11.48 23.57
CA ASN A 335 -18.78 -11.04 23.03
C ASN A 335 -18.80 -10.96 21.48
N VAL A 336 -17.96 -11.76 20.82
CA VAL A 336 -17.85 -11.83 19.36
C VAL A 336 -18.48 -13.13 18.85
N VAL A 337 -19.69 -13.02 18.31
CA VAL A 337 -20.54 -14.16 17.90
C VAL A 337 -20.06 -14.94 16.67
N ILE A 338 -19.10 -14.38 15.92
CA ILE A 338 -18.41 -15.07 14.83
C ILE A 338 -16.92 -15.00 15.14
N SER A 339 -16.34 -16.13 15.55
CA SER A 339 -14.92 -16.18 15.89
C SER A 339 -14.04 -15.63 14.76
N SER A 340 -13.11 -14.77 15.13
CA SER A 340 -12.19 -14.12 14.21
C SER A 340 -10.83 -13.95 14.86
N ARG A 341 -9.79 -13.83 14.03
CA ARG A 341 -8.42 -13.57 14.46
C ARG A 341 -7.90 -12.40 13.62
N PRO A 342 -7.99 -11.14 14.13
CA PRO A 342 -7.29 -10.03 13.51
C PRO A 342 -5.78 -10.27 13.49
N ASP A 343 -5.11 -9.69 12.49
CA ASP A 343 -3.65 -9.76 12.34
C ASP A 343 -2.96 -9.10 13.52
N PHE A 344 -3.47 -7.95 13.96
CA PHE A 344 -3.04 -7.27 15.18
C PHE A 344 -4.20 -6.80 16.04
N LEU A 345 -4.02 -6.82 17.36
CA LEU A 345 -4.93 -6.17 18.29
C LEU A 345 -4.21 -5.08 19.07
N ILE A 346 -4.65 -3.84 18.88
CA ILE A 346 -4.09 -2.67 19.56
C ILE A 346 -4.86 -2.42 20.85
N ARG A 347 -4.17 -2.48 22.00
CA ARG A 347 -4.75 -2.17 23.32
C ARG A 347 -4.01 -1.01 23.95
N LYS A 348 -4.69 -0.25 24.80
CA LYS A 348 -4.04 0.82 25.57
C LYS A 348 -3.22 0.23 26.73
N ILE A 349 -1.99 0.69 26.91
CA ILE A 349 -1.18 0.43 28.11
C ILE A 349 -1.63 1.44 29.15
N ASP A 350 -2.42 0.99 30.12
CA ASP A 350 -3.07 1.90 31.05
C ASP A 350 -2.07 2.55 32.02
N SER A 351 -2.10 3.88 32.11
CA SER A 351 -2.00 4.54 33.40
C SER A 351 -2.79 5.85 33.35
N ARG A 352 -3.96 5.87 34.01
CA ARG A 352 -4.67 7.08 34.51
C ARG A 352 -5.62 7.82 33.56
N SER A 353 -6.11 7.26 32.45
CA SER A 353 -7.15 7.96 31.66
C SER A 353 -8.57 7.55 32.03
N THR A 354 -9.44 8.54 32.24
CA THR A 354 -10.86 8.38 32.60
C THR A 354 -11.79 8.04 31.42
N GLY A 355 -11.26 7.86 30.21
CA GLY A 355 -12.04 7.49 29.01
C GLY A 355 -11.89 6.02 28.64
N GLN A 356 -13.01 5.37 28.28
CA GLN A 356 -13.04 3.96 27.88
C GLN A 356 -12.54 3.81 26.43
N PHE A 357 -11.24 3.63 26.25
CA PHE A 357 -10.67 3.26 24.95
C PHE A 357 -11.14 1.86 24.54
N LYS A 358 -11.67 1.71 23.32
CA LYS A 358 -11.99 0.41 22.73
C LYS A 358 -10.75 -0.14 22.01
N PRO A 359 -10.29 -1.36 22.31
CA PRO A 359 -9.23 -1.99 21.54
C PRO A 359 -9.56 -2.05 20.04
N ILE A 360 -8.53 -1.97 19.20
CA ILE A 360 -8.68 -1.93 17.74
C ILE A 360 -8.19 -3.24 17.16
N ALA A 361 -9.10 -4.01 16.57
CA ALA A 361 -8.80 -5.21 15.79
C ALA A 361 -8.38 -4.78 14.37
N VAL A 362 -7.10 -4.89 14.06
CA VAL A 362 -6.52 -4.54 12.76
C VAL A 362 -6.53 -5.75 11.85
N PHE A 363 -7.04 -5.58 10.64
CA PHE A 363 -7.00 -6.55 9.55
C PHE A 363 -6.16 -6.00 8.40
N LEU A 364 -5.29 -6.84 7.87
CA LEU A 364 -4.35 -6.55 6.80
C LEU A 364 -4.70 -7.42 5.60
N ASP A 365 -5.50 -6.86 4.69
CA ASP A 365 -6.11 -7.63 3.62
C ASP A 365 -5.33 -7.52 2.31
N GLY A 366 -4.79 -8.65 1.85
CA GLY A 366 -4.29 -8.81 0.48
C GLY A 366 -5.41 -9.19 -0.50
N PHE A 367 -5.65 -8.40 -1.55
CA PHE A 367 -6.74 -8.63 -2.51
C PHE A 367 -6.78 -10.05 -3.08
N ARG A 368 -5.62 -10.63 -3.41
CA ARG A 368 -5.53 -11.99 -3.99
C ARG A 368 -6.22 -13.04 -3.12
N PHE A 369 -6.06 -12.94 -1.80
CA PHE A 369 -6.62 -13.88 -0.84
C PHE A 369 -8.04 -13.52 -0.46
N HIS A 370 -8.31 -12.24 -0.26
CA HIS A 370 -9.57 -11.80 0.33
C HIS A 370 -10.70 -11.61 -0.70
N ARG A 371 -10.40 -11.47 -2.00
CA ARG A 371 -11.43 -11.32 -3.05
C ARG A 371 -12.45 -12.47 -3.08
N SER A 372 -12.05 -13.67 -2.68
CA SER A 372 -12.92 -14.86 -2.66
C SER A 372 -13.61 -15.09 -1.33
N SER A 373 -13.18 -14.41 -0.25
CA SER A 373 -13.68 -14.58 1.12
C SER A 373 -14.40 -13.36 1.69
N VAL A 374 -14.65 -12.32 0.88
CA VAL A 374 -15.24 -11.02 1.30
C VAL A 374 -16.51 -11.20 2.15
N GLU A 375 -17.37 -12.15 1.80
CA GLU A 375 -18.55 -12.53 2.59
C GLU A 375 -18.20 -12.88 4.05
N SER A 376 -17.26 -13.82 4.25
CA SER A 376 -16.89 -14.28 5.58
C SER A 376 -16.13 -13.20 6.35
N ASP A 377 -15.35 -12.40 5.64
CA ASP A 377 -14.48 -11.36 6.16
C ASP A 377 -15.27 -10.16 6.69
N SER A 378 -16.29 -9.73 5.93
CA SER A 378 -17.22 -8.69 6.36
C SER A 378 -18.09 -9.15 7.53
N ALA A 379 -18.56 -10.40 7.55
CA ALA A 379 -19.33 -10.94 8.66
C ALA A 379 -18.54 -10.99 9.97
N LYS A 380 -17.28 -11.45 9.93
CA LYS A 380 -16.36 -11.45 11.09
C LYS A 380 -16.13 -10.04 11.63
N ARG A 381 -15.84 -9.07 10.75
CA ARG A 381 -15.61 -7.66 11.14
C ARG A 381 -16.87 -7.06 11.76
N LEU A 382 -18.03 -7.30 11.14
CA LEU A 382 -19.29 -6.80 11.67
C LEU A 382 -19.62 -7.43 13.03
N ALA A 383 -19.32 -8.72 13.24
CA ALA A 383 -19.47 -9.37 14.56
C ALA A 383 -18.58 -8.71 15.63
N ILE A 384 -17.33 -8.38 15.30
CA ILE A 384 -16.42 -7.66 16.21
C ILE A 384 -16.99 -6.28 16.55
N ILE A 385 -17.44 -5.51 15.56
CA ILE A 385 -18.03 -4.17 15.78
C ILE A 385 -19.30 -4.29 16.64
N ARG A 386 -20.19 -5.25 16.34
CA ARG A 386 -21.46 -5.45 17.06
C ARG A 386 -21.28 -5.97 18.48
N SER A 387 -20.10 -6.50 18.84
CA SER A 387 -19.77 -6.81 20.24
C SER A 387 -19.82 -5.57 21.15
N GLY A 388 -19.71 -4.37 20.58
CA GLY A 388 -19.66 -3.08 21.28
C GLY A 388 -18.33 -2.80 21.98
N ARG A 389 -17.40 -3.76 22.00
CA ARG A 389 -16.15 -3.74 22.79
C ARG A 389 -14.91 -3.35 22.00
N TYR A 390 -14.96 -3.42 20.67
CA TYR A 390 -13.81 -3.22 19.80
C TYR A 390 -14.17 -2.29 18.63
N HIS A 391 -13.16 -1.60 18.11
CA HIS A 391 -13.19 -1.05 16.75
C HIS A 391 -12.47 -2.01 15.80
N VAL A 392 -12.78 -1.93 14.51
CA VAL A 392 -12.11 -2.69 13.45
C VAL A 392 -11.37 -1.72 12.54
N TRP A 393 -10.15 -2.03 12.14
CA TRP A 393 -9.42 -1.23 11.15
C TRP A 393 -8.88 -2.13 10.06
N SER A 394 -9.34 -1.96 8.83
CA SER A 394 -8.87 -2.73 7.68
C SER A 394 -7.90 -1.89 6.85
N LEU A 395 -6.74 -2.44 6.52
CA LEU A 395 -5.73 -1.84 5.66
C LEU A 395 -5.35 -2.82 4.56
N THR A 396 -5.07 -2.32 3.37
CA THR A 396 -4.59 -3.10 2.23
C THR A 396 -3.12 -2.80 1.95
N TRP A 397 -2.48 -3.59 1.07
CA TRP A 397 -1.13 -3.29 0.59
C TRP A 397 -1.02 -1.87 0.01
N ASN A 398 -2.03 -1.44 -0.73
CA ASN A 398 -2.08 -0.10 -1.31
C ASN A 398 -2.07 0.99 -0.24
N ASP A 399 -2.77 0.79 0.87
CA ASP A 399 -2.84 1.77 1.96
C ASP A 399 -1.47 1.93 2.65
N VAL A 400 -0.80 0.83 2.95
CA VAL A 400 0.52 0.86 3.60
C VAL A 400 1.59 1.41 2.65
N SER A 401 1.59 0.99 1.38
CA SER A 401 2.58 1.44 0.39
C SER A 401 2.47 2.93 0.05
N THR A 402 1.26 3.44 -0.17
CA THR A 402 1.04 4.87 -0.44
C THR A 402 1.35 5.76 0.77
N TYR A 403 1.05 5.29 1.99
CA TYR A 403 1.46 5.97 3.22
C TYR A 403 2.97 6.15 3.31
N MET A 404 3.71 5.07 3.07
CA MET A 404 5.18 5.07 3.12
C MET A 404 5.78 5.97 2.05
N SER A 405 5.41 5.78 0.79
CA SER A 405 5.91 6.59 -0.33
C SER A 405 5.51 8.07 -0.23
N GLY A 406 4.46 8.39 0.54
CA GLY A 406 3.87 9.72 0.58
C GLY A 406 3.01 10.04 -0.64
N ASP A 407 2.66 9.03 -1.43
CA ASP A 407 1.69 9.15 -2.50
C ASP A 407 0.28 9.37 -1.90
N ASN A 408 -0.43 10.36 -2.43
CA ASN A 408 -1.80 10.68 -2.04
C ASN A 408 -2.83 10.08 -3.01
N ASN A 409 -2.46 9.09 -3.82
CA ASN A 409 -3.39 8.41 -4.69
C ASN A 409 -4.51 7.72 -3.87
N ARG A 410 -5.75 8.17 -4.07
CA ARG A 410 -6.97 7.73 -3.37
C ARG A 410 -7.98 7.16 -4.35
N ALA A 411 -7.51 6.35 -5.29
CA ALA A 411 -8.38 5.71 -6.27
C ALA A 411 -9.59 5.06 -5.57
N GLY A 412 -10.80 5.43 -5.98
CA GLY A 412 -12.04 4.83 -5.49
C GLY A 412 -12.60 5.33 -4.14
N SER A 413 -11.94 6.24 -3.41
CA SER A 413 -12.51 6.75 -2.14
C SER A 413 -13.85 7.47 -2.39
N PRO A 414 -14.96 7.06 -1.75
CA PRO A 414 -16.26 7.72 -1.92
C PRO A 414 -16.38 8.99 -1.07
N PHE A 415 -15.37 9.27 -0.24
CA PHE A 415 -15.17 10.57 0.37
C PHE A 415 -14.29 11.43 -0.53
N SER A 416 -14.81 12.58 -0.94
CA SER A 416 -14.08 13.60 -1.69
C SER A 416 -14.45 15.00 -1.19
N GLU A 417 -13.70 16.01 -1.63
CA GLU A 417 -14.06 17.40 -1.37
C GLU A 417 -15.20 17.84 -2.29
N GLY A 418 -16.14 18.62 -1.76
CA GLY A 418 -17.17 19.26 -2.57
C GLY A 418 -18.33 18.37 -3.02
N LEU A 419 -18.49 17.18 -2.41
CA LEU A 419 -19.70 16.36 -2.59
C LEU A 419 -20.95 17.17 -2.26
N ASN A 420 -21.91 17.18 -3.19
CA ASN A 420 -23.18 17.92 -3.13
C ASN A 420 -23.02 19.33 -2.53
N PRO A 421 -22.62 20.34 -3.34
CA PRO A 421 -22.31 21.70 -2.86
C PRO A 421 -23.42 22.34 -2.00
N ASP A 422 -24.69 21.98 -2.24
CA ASP A 422 -25.84 22.47 -1.47
C ASP A 422 -25.84 22.01 0.00
N MET A 423 -25.14 20.92 0.33
CA MET A 423 -24.98 20.42 1.69
C MET A 423 -23.82 21.06 2.45
N LYS A 424 -22.93 21.79 1.75
CA LYS A 424 -21.75 22.43 2.35
C LYS A 424 -22.12 23.39 3.50
N PRO A 425 -23.15 24.25 3.42
CA PRO A 425 -23.51 25.13 4.53
C PRO A 425 -23.93 24.37 5.80
N VAL A 426 -24.62 23.23 5.63
CA VAL A 426 -25.02 22.35 6.73
C VAL A 426 -23.78 21.71 7.36
N GLN A 427 -22.88 21.18 6.54
CA GLN A 427 -21.61 20.62 7.01
C GLN A 427 -20.78 21.67 7.76
N ASP A 428 -20.58 22.86 7.21
CA ASP A 428 -19.81 23.93 7.86
C ASP A 428 -20.35 24.30 9.24
N LYS A 429 -21.68 24.34 9.40
CA LYS A 429 -22.34 24.62 10.67
C LYS A 429 -22.15 23.48 11.68
N LEU A 430 -22.18 22.23 11.21
CA LEU A 430 -21.89 21.05 12.05
C LEU A 430 -20.43 21.01 12.48
N LEU A 431 -19.50 21.31 11.57
CA LEU A 431 -18.06 21.37 11.86
C LEU A 431 -17.74 22.36 12.98
N GLU A 432 -18.39 23.53 12.96
CA GLU A 432 -18.27 24.54 14.00
C GLU A 432 -18.89 24.07 15.32
N LYS A 433 -20.16 23.63 15.31
CA LYS A 433 -20.88 23.22 16.52
C LYS A 433 -20.24 22.02 17.22
N MET A 434 -19.74 21.05 16.45
CA MET A 434 -19.16 19.81 16.97
C MET A 434 -17.67 19.92 17.26
N GLY A 435 -17.02 21.03 16.89
CA GLY A 435 -15.59 21.25 17.15
C GLY A 435 -14.64 20.34 16.36
N ILE A 436 -15.09 19.77 15.23
CA ILE A 436 -14.35 18.76 14.46
C ILE A 436 -13.71 19.32 13.17
N ARG A 437 -13.58 20.65 13.04
CA ARG A 437 -13.10 21.28 11.80
C ARG A 437 -11.70 20.81 11.39
N THR A 438 -10.81 20.55 12.36
CA THR A 438 -9.48 19.99 12.12
C THR A 438 -9.54 18.52 11.72
N LEU A 439 -10.39 17.74 12.39
CA LEU A 439 -10.60 16.31 12.15
C LEU A 439 -11.31 16.02 10.80
N PHE A 440 -12.06 16.98 10.26
CA PHE A 440 -12.82 16.77 9.02
C PHE A 440 -11.94 16.29 7.87
N LYS A 441 -10.73 16.85 7.73
CA LYS A 441 -9.79 16.48 6.65
C LYS A 441 -9.24 15.06 6.80
N THR A 442 -9.17 14.53 8.02
CA THR A 442 -8.67 13.18 8.31
C THR A 442 -9.47 12.10 7.59
N ALA A 443 -10.79 12.25 7.43
CA ALA A 443 -11.61 11.31 6.65
C ALA A 443 -11.24 11.23 5.16
N LEU A 444 -10.41 12.15 4.66
CA LEU A 444 -9.87 12.09 3.31
C LEU A 444 -8.49 11.44 3.31
N GLU A 445 -7.76 11.43 4.43
CA GLU A 445 -6.39 10.91 4.50
C GLU A 445 -6.32 9.40 4.21
N ASN A 446 -5.12 8.91 3.95
CA ASN A 446 -4.86 7.49 3.79
C ASN A 446 -5.32 6.72 5.07
N PRO A 447 -5.92 5.52 4.95
CA PRO A 447 -6.39 4.73 6.10
C PRO A 447 -5.36 4.48 7.22
N MET A 448 -4.07 4.41 6.89
CA MET A 448 -2.96 4.32 7.85
C MET A 448 -2.78 5.63 8.65
N GLU A 449 -2.87 6.78 7.99
CA GLU A 449 -2.84 8.09 8.66
C GLU A 449 -4.11 8.31 9.50
N MET A 450 -5.27 7.82 9.03
CA MET A 450 -6.49 7.83 9.83
C MET A 450 -6.34 7.01 11.12
N LEU A 451 -5.72 5.82 11.06
CA LEU A 451 -5.44 4.99 12.24
C LEU A 451 -4.55 5.74 13.23
N LEU A 452 -3.44 6.31 12.76
CA LEU A 452 -2.52 7.09 13.61
C LEU A 452 -3.19 8.34 14.18
N SER A 453 -4.11 8.96 13.43
CA SER A 453 -4.92 10.09 13.92
C SER A 453 -5.87 9.68 15.04
N TYR A 454 -6.54 8.54 14.92
CA TYR A 454 -7.38 8.01 15.99
C TYR A 454 -6.56 7.62 17.21
N LEU A 455 -5.42 6.93 17.04
CA LEU A 455 -4.52 6.60 18.14
C LEU A 455 -3.90 7.84 18.79
N ALA A 456 -3.66 8.90 18.01
CA ALA A 456 -3.21 10.17 18.55
C ALA A 456 -4.28 10.83 19.41
N ASP A 457 -5.58 10.73 19.08
CA ASP A 457 -6.69 11.27 19.88
C ASP A 457 -7.97 10.41 19.79
N PRO A 458 -8.10 9.36 20.64
CA PRO A 458 -9.16 8.36 20.52
C PRO A 458 -10.45 8.85 21.18
N ASP A 459 -11.10 9.83 20.56
CA ASP A 459 -12.41 10.35 20.92
C ASP A 459 -13.49 9.76 19.99
N ASP A 460 -14.15 8.69 20.45
CA ASP A 460 -15.23 8.02 19.73
C ASP A 460 -16.38 8.98 19.34
N GLN A 461 -16.65 10.01 20.16
CA GLN A 461 -17.72 10.96 19.87
C GLN A 461 -17.29 11.94 18.78
N ALA A 462 -16.04 12.40 18.78
CA ALA A 462 -15.49 13.22 17.70
C ALA A 462 -15.47 12.45 16.37
N TRP A 463 -15.08 11.18 16.39
CA TRP A 463 -15.07 10.31 15.20
C TRP A 463 -16.48 9.96 14.70
N ARG A 464 -17.44 9.77 15.60
CA ARG A 464 -18.86 9.67 15.24
C ARG A 464 -19.37 10.95 14.59
N ASN A 465 -19.04 12.11 15.14
CA ASN A 465 -19.41 13.41 14.57
C ASN A 465 -18.75 13.63 13.19
N LEU A 466 -17.51 13.17 13.01
CA LEU A 466 -16.81 13.15 11.71
C LEU A 466 -17.58 12.32 10.70
N ALA A 467 -17.88 11.05 11.01
CA ALA A 467 -18.62 10.15 10.14
C ALA A 467 -19.99 10.75 9.78
N PHE A 468 -20.72 11.26 10.77
CA PHE A 468 -22.01 11.91 10.59
C PHE A 468 -21.94 13.11 9.62
N THR A 469 -20.94 13.98 9.80
CA THR A 469 -20.81 15.16 8.93
C THR A 469 -20.39 14.77 7.52
N ARG A 470 -19.60 13.71 7.37
CA ARG A 470 -19.14 13.19 6.07
C ARG A 470 -20.28 12.56 5.27
N ILE A 471 -21.13 11.74 5.87
CA ILE A 471 -22.25 11.10 5.15
C ILE A 471 -23.23 12.12 4.56
N LEU A 472 -23.37 13.30 5.17
CA LEU A 472 -24.22 14.37 4.63
C LEU A 472 -23.76 14.88 3.26
N GLY A 473 -22.51 14.62 2.87
CA GLY A 473 -22.04 14.88 1.52
C GLY A 473 -22.76 14.03 0.46
N TRP A 474 -23.36 12.91 0.84
CA TRP A 474 -24.12 12.03 -0.05
C TRP A 474 -25.62 12.32 -0.09
N PHE A 475 -26.07 13.40 0.57
CA PHE A 475 -27.46 13.82 0.56
C PHE A 475 -27.70 14.86 -0.54
N ASP A 476 -28.80 14.70 -1.29
CA ASP A 476 -29.29 15.72 -2.24
C ASP A 476 -30.48 16.43 -1.61
N ASN A 477 -30.33 17.73 -1.30
CA ASN A 477 -31.37 18.53 -0.66
C ASN A 477 -32.71 18.54 -1.43
N ARG A 478 -32.69 18.26 -2.74
CA ARG A 478 -33.89 18.20 -3.58
C ARG A 478 -34.65 16.88 -3.48
N LYS A 479 -34.01 15.80 -3.02
CA LYS A 479 -34.55 14.43 -3.03
C LYS A 479 -34.55 13.75 -1.67
N MET A 480 -33.73 14.20 -0.72
CA MET A 480 -33.55 13.51 0.57
C MET A 480 -34.84 13.38 1.41
N ARG A 481 -35.89 14.13 1.07
CA ARG A 481 -37.24 14.07 1.67
C ARG A 481 -38.34 13.69 0.68
N ASP A 482 -37.99 13.28 -0.53
CA ASP A 482 -38.95 12.89 -1.56
C ASP A 482 -39.44 11.45 -1.30
N ASP A 483 -40.75 11.26 -1.13
CA ASP A 483 -41.35 9.97 -0.78
C ASP A 483 -41.02 8.86 -1.79
N ALA A 484 -40.92 9.20 -3.08
CA ALA A 484 -40.61 8.22 -4.12
C ALA A 484 -39.14 7.78 -4.06
N PHE A 485 -38.23 8.71 -3.78
CA PHE A 485 -36.82 8.42 -3.52
C PHE A 485 -36.65 7.57 -2.25
N ILE A 486 -37.25 7.99 -1.14
CA ILE A 486 -37.17 7.27 0.14
C ILE A 486 -37.76 5.87 0.01
N GLY A 487 -38.91 5.71 -0.63
CA GLY A 487 -39.53 4.41 -0.85
C GLY A 487 -38.67 3.46 -1.69
N LYS A 488 -37.83 3.98 -2.60
CA LYS A 488 -36.84 3.18 -3.33
C LYS A 488 -35.64 2.83 -2.44
N ALA A 489 -35.13 3.79 -1.67
CA ALA A 489 -34.00 3.58 -0.77
C ALA A 489 -34.31 2.50 0.28
N ILE A 490 -35.48 2.58 0.93
CA ILE A 490 -35.94 1.57 1.90
C ILE A 490 -35.99 0.18 1.26
N LYS A 491 -36.58 0.06 0.05
CA LYS A 491 -36.64 -1.23 -0.66
C LYS A 491 -35.25 -1.79 -0.98
N ARG A 492 -34.29 -0.95 -1.38
CA ARG A 492 -32.92 -1.40 -1.62
C ARG A 492 -32.24 -1.87 -0.34
N VAL A 493 -32.36 -1.13 0.75
CA VAL A 493 -31.78 -1.54 2.04
C VAL A 493 -32.41 -2.85 2.52
N GLN A 494 -33.74 -3.01 2.37
CA GLN A 494 -34.44 -4.25 2.65
C GLN A 494 -33.94 -5.45 1.82
N GLN A 495 -33.49 -5.21 0.58
CA GLN A 495 -32.93 -6.26 -0.28
C GLN A 495 -31.46 -6.55 -0.01
N ARG A 496 -30.71 -5.61 0.60
CA ARG A 496 -29.25 -5.63 0.70
C ARG A 496 -28.70 -5.81 2.11
N THR A 497 -29.56 -5.96 3.11
CA THR A 497 -29.16 -6.09 4.52
C THR A 497 -29.89 -7.28 5.16
N PRO A 498 -29.53 -7.77 6.36
CA PRO A 498 -30.22 -8.89 7.00
C PRO A 498 -31.46 -8.45 7.77
N THR A 499 -32.35 -9.39 8.06
CA THR A 499 -33.64 -9.14 8.73
C THR A 499 -33.52 -8.32 10.02
N PRO A 500 -32.60 -8.64 10.95
CA PRO A 500 -32.42 -7.86 12.17
C PRO A 500 -32.02 -6.40 11.95
N PHE A 501 -31.33 -6.09 10.84
CA PHE A 501 -30.95 -4.72 10.48
C PHE A 501 -32.13 -3.94 9.90
N HIS A 502 -32.95 -4.58 9.04
CA HIS A 502 -34.16 -3.97 8.47
C HIS A 502 -35.12 -3.50 9.55
N HIS A 503 -35.32 -4.31 10.60
CA HIS A 503 -36.23 -3.99 11.69
C HIS A 503 -35.81 -2.73 12.46
N GLN A 504 -34.54 -2.32 12.39
CA GLN A 504 -34.10 -1.05 12.97
C GLN A 504 -34.56 0.16 12.16
N LEU A 505 -34.89 -0.01 10.87
CA LEU A 505 -35.43 1.05 10.03
C LEU A 505 -36.85 1.44 10.42
N ASP A 506 -37.64 0.51 10.97
CA ASP A 506 -39.00 0.78 11.44
C ASP A 506 -39.02 1.82 12.57
N CYS A 507 -37.87 2.06 13.22
CA CYS A 507 -37.70 3.06 14.27
C CYS A 507 -37.23 4.43 13.74
N LEU A 508 -36.94 4.55 12.44
CA LEU A 508 -36.54 5.80 11.79
C LEU A 508 -37.77 6.55 11.26
N ASP A 509 -38.63 7.02 12.18
CA ASP A 509 -39.75 7.89 11.83
C ASP A 509 -39.23 9.24 11.30
N GLU A 510 -39.78 9.70 10.17
CA GLU A 510 -39.41 10.95 9.50
C GLU A 510 -37.88 11.17 9.35
N ALA A 511 -37.23 10.38 8.48
CA ALA A 511 -35.80 10.49 8.19
C ALA A 511 -35.51 11.12 6.83
N ALA A 512 -34.40 11.86 6.73
CA ALA A 512 -33.78 12.20 5.46
C ALA A 512 -32.88 11.06 4.99
N TRP A 513 -32.84 10.83 3.68
CA TRP A 513 -32.06 9.76 3.06
C TRP A 513 -31.01 10.30 2.10
N GLY A 514 -29.86 9.64 2.05
CA GLY A 514 -28.76 9.89 1.13
C GLY A 514 -28.24 8.59 0.53
N GLU A 515 -27.64 8.67 -0.65
CA GLU A 515 -27.03 7.52 -1.30
C GLU A 515 -25.69 7.92 -1.93
N TYR A 516 -24.71 7.02 -1.82
CA TYR A 516 -23.54 7.02 -2.69
C TYR A 516 -23.67 5.86 -3.67
N VAL A 517 -23.60 6.20 -4.95
CA VAL A 517 -23.48 5.27 -6.06
C VAL A 517 -22.38 5.84 -6.94
N ASP A 518 -21.30 5.11 -7.12
CA ASP A 518 -20.25 5.58 -8.02
C ASP A 518 -20.74 5.59 -9.47
N GLY A 519 -20.41 6.64 -10.20
CA GLY A 519 -20.85 6.81 -11.58
C GLY A 519 -19.95 6.02 -12.53
N GLY A 520 -20.26 4.75 -12.79
CA GLY A 520 -19.53 3.99 -13.80
C GLY A 520 -19.36 2.48 -13.57
N GLY A 521 -20.38 1.78 -13.06
CA GLY A 521 -20.29 0.32 -12.89
C GLY A 521 -19.49 -0.14 -11.67
N SER A 522 -19.42 0.67 -10.61
CA SER A 522 -18.87 0.23 -9.32
C SER A 522 -19.78 -0.79 -8.64
N ASP A 523 -19.14 -1.71 -7.93
CA ASP A 523 -19.79 -2.71 -7.11
C ASP A 523 -20.12 -2.20 -5.70
N LEU A 524 -19.73 -0.96 -5.34
CA LEU A 524 -19.93 -0.37 -4.03
C LEU A 524 -21.17 0.54 -3.97
N TYR A 525 -22.03 0.28 -2.99
CA TYR A 525 -23.24 1.05 -2.73
C TYR A 525 -23.32 1.43 -1.25
N ILE A 526 -23.69 2.67 -0.97
CA ILE A 526 -23.86 3.15 0.41
C ILE A 526 -25.21 3.85 0.52
N ASP A 527 -26.05 3.37 1.43
CA ASP A 527 -27.31 4.00 1.80
C ASP A 527 -27.17 4.61 3.21
N CYS A 528 -27.61 5.85 3.39
CA CYS A 528 -27.57 6.56 4.66
C CYS A 528 -28.95 7.12 5.02
N ALA A 529 -29.29 7.07 6.31
CA ALA A 529 -30.52 7.65 6.82
C ALA A 529 -30.23 8.43 8.12
N VAL A 530 -30.85 9.59 8.25
CA VAL A 530 -30.74 10.41 9.46
C VAL A 530 -32.14 10.94 9.83
N PRO A 531 -32.64 10.68 11.06
CA PRO A 531 -33.87 11.28 11.55
C PRO A 531 -33.82 12.81 11.45
N LEU A 532 -34.91 13.42 10.98
CA LEU A 532 -34.97 14.89 10.81
C LEU A 532 -34.73 15.62 12.14
N GLU A 533 -35.18 15.05 13.24
CA GLU A 533 -34.93 15.59 14.58
C GLU A 533 -33.43 15.59 14.93
N SER A 534 -32.70 14.54 14.58
CA SER A 534 -31.25 14.44 14.80
C SER A 534 -30.49 15.46 13.96
N ILE A 535 -30.94 15.75 12.74
CA ILE A 535 -30.40 16.85 11.92
C ILE A 535 -30.67 18.21 12.59
N ARG A 536 -31.91 18.46 13.06
CA ARG A 536 -32.30 19.72 13.73
C ARG A 536 -31.52 19.94 15.02
N LYS A 537 -31.41 18.91 15.86
CA LYS A 537 -30.63 18.93 17.10
C LYS A 537 -29.12 18.92 16.83
N MET A 538 -28.71 18.59 15.61
CA MET A 538 -27.32 18.37 15.20
C MET A 538 -26.65 17.31 16.08
N ASN A 539 -27.30 16.15 16.18
CA ASN A 539 -26.89 15.02 16.98
C ASN A 539 -26.61 13.82 16.07
N ALA A 540 -25.41 13.23 16.18
CA ALA A 540 -25.00 12.07 15.42
C ALA A 540 -25.53 10.73 15.97
N GLN A 541 -26.22 10.72 17.10
CA GLN A 541 -26.60 9.49 17.84
C GLN A 541 -27.68 8.64 17.17
N SER A 542 -28.30 9.08 16.08
CA SER A 542 -29.35 8.29 15.40
C SER A 542 -29.10 8.11 13.91
N ALA A 543 -27.88 8.41 13.46
CA ALA A 543 -27.50 8.23 12.06
C ALA A 543 -27.28 6.75 11.75
N MET A 544 -27.75 6.36 10.56
CA MET A 544 -27.62 5.03 10.01
C MET A 544 -26.84 5.07 8.71
N SER A 545 -26.01 4.06 8.52
CA SER A 545 -25.32 3.80 7.25
C SER A 545 -25.27 2.31 6.97
N SER A 546 -25.53 1.92 5.74
CA SER A 546 -25.33 0.57 5.23
C SER A 546 -24.41 0.61 4.04
N ILE A 547 -23.23 -0.01 4.18
CA ILE A 547 -22.31 -0.24 3.07
C ILE A 547 -22.57 -1.65 2.52
N TRP A 548 -22.78 -1.75 1.22
CA TRP A 548 -23.03 -3.00 0.51
C TRP A 548 -22.12 -3.12 -0.71
N LEU A 549 -21.39 -4.23 -0.81
CA LEU A 549 -20.52 -4.55 -1.96
C LEU A 549 -21.10 -5.72 -2.75
N ASP A 550 -21.22 -5.57 -4.07
CA ASP A 550 -21.56 -6.67 -4.97
C ASP A 550 -20.33 -7.54 -5.23
N ASP A 551 -20.21 -8.66 -4.51
CA ASP A 551 -19.06 -9.56 -4.58
C ASP A 551 -19.32 -10.82 -5.43
N GLU A 552 -20.32 -10.79 -6.31
CA GLU A 552 -20.64 -11.91 -7.22
C GLU A 552 -19.60 -12.06 -8.33
N GLU A 553 -19.13 -10.94 -8.88
CA GLU A 553 -18.14 -10.90 -9.96
C GLU A 553 -16.79 -10.37 -9.47
N SER A 554 -16.24 -10.95 -8.40
CA SER A 554 -14.96 -10.50 -7.78
C SER A 554 -13.69 -10.53 -8.69
N GLU A 555 -13.83 -10.93 -9.95
CA GLU A 555 -12.78 -10.93 -10.98
C GLU A 555 -12.97 -9.84 -12.04
N SER A 556 -14.04 -9.05 -11.96
CA SER A 556 -14.30 -7.95 -12.89
C SER A 556 -13.28 -6.83 -12.76
N ASP A 557 -13.05 -6.12 -13.86
CA ASP A 557 -12.27 -4.88 -13.86
C ASP A 557 -13.00 -3.83 -13.00
N GLY A 558 -12.33 -3.25 -12.01
CA GLY A 558 -12.91 -2.26 -11.09
C GLY A 558 -13.40 -2.79 -9.74
N PHE A 559 -13.49 -4.12 -9.57
CA PHE A 559 -13.88 -4.71 -8.28
C PHE A 559 -12.86 -4.42 -7.19
N ARG A 560 -11.56 -4.41 -7.52
CA ARG A 560 -10.49 -4.16 -6.56
C ARG A 560 -10.59 -2.78 -5.92
N GLU A 561 -10.86 -1.76 -6.73
CA GLU A 561 -11.05 -0.38 -6.30
C GLU A 561 -12.30 -0.27 -5.43
N SER A 562 -13.40 -0.91 -5.83
CA SER A 562 -14.65 -0.96 -5.06
C SER A 562 -14.47 -1.68 -3.72
N TRP A 563 -13.68 -2.75 -3.69
CA TRP A 563 -13.33 -3.50 -2.47
C TRP A 563 -12.41 -2.70 -1.53
N GLN A 564 -11.41 -1.98 -2.05
CA GLN A 564 -10.58 -1.08 -1.26
C GLN A 564 -11.40 0.05 -0.64
N ALA A 565 -12.30 0.65 -1.44
CA ALA A 565 -13.24 1.66 -0.98
C ALA A 565 -14.19 1.11 0.10
N PHE A 566 -14.72 -0.10 -0.08
CA PHE A 566 -15.55 -0.79 0.90
C PHE A 566 -14.86 -0.87 2.27
N LEU A 567 -13.62 -1.35 2.32
CA LEU A 567 -12.82 -1.45 3.55
C LEU A 567 -12.55 -0.07 4.19
N SER A 568 -12.07 0.88 3.38
CA SER A 568 -11.71 2.23 3.84
C SER A 568 -12.89 2.98 4.46
N VAL A 569 -14.07 2.90 3.83
CA VAL A 569 -15.28 3.54 4.36
C VAL A 569 -15.76 2.85 5.63
N GLY A 570 -15.62 1.52 5.70
CA GLY A 570 -15.93 0.75 6.91
C GLY A 570 -15.18 1.27 8.13
N ASN A 571 -13.90 1.65 7.97
CA ASN A 571 -13.08 2.20 9.04
C ASN A 571 -13.67 3.48 9.67
N LEU A 572 -14.35 4.32 8.87
CA LEU A 572 -14.97 5.55 9.38
C LEU A 572 -16.43 5.34 9.81
N LEU A 573 -17.23 4.66 8.99
CA LEU A 573 -18.68 4.57 9.25
C LEU A 573 -19.04 3.65 10.41
N GLN A 574 -18.12 2.78 10.86
CA GLN A 574 -18.32 1.97 12.07
C GLN A 574 -18.64 2.78 13.34
N PHE A 575 -18.24 4.06 13.39
CA PHE A 575 -18.50 4.94 14.52
C PHE A 575 -19.97 5.41 14.58
N LEU A 576 -20.72 5.21 13.50
CA LEU A 576 -22.16 5.49 13.47
C LEU A 576 -22.93 4.43 14.28
N PRO A 577 -24.00 4.84 14.99
CA PRO A 577 -24.78 3.95 15.84
C PRO A 577 -25.31 2.69 15.13
N LEU A 578 -25.94 2.89 13.98
CA LEU A 578 -26.49 1.82 13.15
C LEU A 578 -25.66 1.68 11.88
N PHE A 579 -24.61 0.87 11.97
CA PHE A 579 -23.67 0.60 10.89
C PHE A 579 -23.85 -0.81 10.34
N GLY A 580 -24.01 -0.90 9.02
CA GLY A 580 -24.07 -2.13 8.25
C GLY A 580 -22.87 -2.28 7.32
N PHE A 581 -22.36 -3.50 7.22
CA PHE A 581 -21.18 -3.86 6.42
C PHE A 581 -21.40 -5.21 5.75
N PHE A 582 -21.94 -5.18 4.53
CA PHE A 582 -22.55 -6.34 3.90
C PHE A 582 -22.04 -6.58 2.48
N THR A 583 -22.25 -7.80 1.99
CA THR A 583 -21.94 -8.21 0.61
C THR A 583 -23.10 -8.96 -0.02
N SER A 584 -23.19 -8.99 -1.36
CA SER A 584 -24.23 -9.74 -2.07
C SER A 584 -24.27 -11.22 -1.65
N ARG A 585 -23.12 -11.92 -1.69
CA ARG A 585 -23.03 -13.34 -1.32
C ARG A 585 -23.42 -13.58 0.13
N GLY A 586 -23.01 -12.72 1.06
CA GLY A 586 -23.35 -12.87 2.47
C GLY A 586 -24.83 -12.64 2.78
N ILE A 587 -25.51 -11.79 2.02
CA ILE A 587 -26.97 -11.64 2.13
C ILE A 587 -27.66 -12.91 1.61
N LYS A 588 -27.22 -13.45 0.47
CA LYS A 588 -27.79 -14.68 -0.09
C LYS A 588 -27.58 -15.91 0.80
N SER A 589 -26.44 -16.01 1.48
CA SER A 589 -26.14 -17.12 2.37
C SER A 589 -26.82 -17.01 3.74
N GLY A 590 -27.25 -15.80 4.12
CA GLY A 590 -27.82 -15.51 5.44
C GLY A 590 -26.78 -15.45 6.56
N ILE A 591 -25.48 -15.29 6.26
CA ILE A 591 -24.41 -15.28 7.28
C ILE A 591 -24.61 -14.20 8.34
N TYR A 592 -25.21 -13.06 7.96
CA TYR A 592 -25.43 -11.91 8.85
C TYR A 592 -26.68 -12.03 9.74
N GLU A 593 -27.57 -13.00 9.50
CA GLU A 593 -28.85 -13.14 10.22
C GLU A 593 -28.68 -13.41 11.72
N LYS A 594 -27.51 -13.91 12.12
CA LYS A 594 -27.18 -14.21 13.52
C LYS A 594 -26.59 -13.01 14.27
N LEU A 595 -26.30 -11.90 13.57
CA LEU A 595 -25.63 -10.75 14.17
C LEU A 595 -26.64 -9.88 14.93
N PRO A 596 -26.32 -9.47 16.18
CA PRO A 596 -27.21 -8.61 16.94
C PRO A 596 -27.12 -7.18 16.43
N PHE A 597 -28.27 -6.64 16.03
CA PHE A 597 -28.47 -5.21 15.81
C PHE A 597 -29.44 -4.68 16.87
N SER A 598 -29.07 -4.87 18.15
CA SER A 598 -29.83 -4.29 19.25
C SER A 598 -29.65 -2.78 19.30
N GLN A 599 -30.72 -2.04 19.64
CA GLN A 599 -30.64 -0.62 20.01
C GLN A 599 -29.79 -0.45 21.28
N GLY A 600 -28.47 -0.36 21.15
CA GLY A 600 -27.61 0.02 22.27
C GLY A 600 -27.65 1.53 22.45
N GLU A 601 -28.28 2.03 23.52
CA GLU A 601 -28.27 3.40 24.11
C GLU A 601 -28.46 4.63 23.18
N ALA A 602 -28.48 4.47 21.86
CA ALA A 602 -28.37 5.54 20.87
C ALA A 602 -29.72 6.00 20.30
N PHE A 603 -30.78 5.21 20.53
CA PHE A 603 -32.16 5.60 20.34
C PHE A 603 -32.80 5.71 21.73
N PRO A 604 -32.68 6.84 22.45
CA PRO A 604 -33.45 7.03 23.65
C PRO A 604 -34.93 6.98 23.29
N ALA A 605 -35.64 5.98 23.83
CA ALA A 605 -37.08 6.04 23.96
C ALA A 605 -37.42 7.24 24.85
N GLU A 606 -38.18 8.18 24.29
CA GLU A 606 -38.79 9.34 24.94
C GLU A 606 -37.82 10.36 25.60
N ILE A 607 -37.68 11.53 24.97
CA ILE A 607 -37.20 12.74 25.65
C ILE A 607 -38.39 13.71 25.74
N GLU A 608 -38.82 14.00 26.96
CA GLU A 608 -39.89 14.97 27.27
C GLU A 608 -39.66 16.32 26.58
N VAL A 609 -40.72 16.80 25.92
CA VAL A 609 -40.73 18.01 25.09
C VAL A 609 -40.74 19.26 25.97
N GLY A 610 -39.59 19.92 26.09
CA GLY A 610 -39.50 21.33 26.48
C GLY A 610 -39.59 22.22 25.23
N HIS A 611 -40.71 22.91 25.05
CA HIS A 611 -40.93 23.86 23.97
C HIS A 611 -39.97 25.06 24.05
N GLU A 612 -39.13 25.26 23.03
CA GLU A 612 -38.83 26.60 22.52
C GLU A 612 -38.38 26.52 21.05
N LEU A 613 -39.18 27.15 20.18
CA LEU A 613 -38.90 27.32 18.75
C LEU A 613 -37.77 28.33 18.53
N ILE A 614 -36.94 28.10 17.50
CA ILE A 614 -36.63 29.02 16.37
C ILE A 614 -35.43 28.45 15.60
N LEU A 615 -35.63 28.08 14.32
CA LEU A 615 -34.69 28.20 13.17
C LEU A 615 -35.22 27.37 11.98
N MET A 616 -36.24 27.88 11.29
CA MET A 616 -36.57 27.45 9.92
C MET A 616 -35.99 28.47 8.95
N THR A 617 -34.83 28.18 8.36
CA THR A 617 -34.44 28.77 7.05
C THR A 617 -33.34 28.03 6.28
N VAL A 618 -32.94 26.80 6.65
CA VAL A 618 -31.92 26.05 5.89
C VAL A 618 -32.31 24.57 5.72
N PHE A 619 -33.61 24.27 5.65
CA PHE A 619 -34.11 22.93 5.36
C PHE A 619 -35.42 22.97 4.61
#